data_AF-A0AAW6AXS0-F1
#
_entry.id   AF-A0AAW6AXS0-F1
#
_cell.length_a   1.000
_cell.length_b   1.000
_cell.length_c   1.000
_cell.angle_alpha   90.00
_cell.angle_beta   90.00
_cell.angle_gamma   90.00
#
_symmetry.space_group_name_H-M   'P 1'
#
loop_
_entity.id
_entity.type
_entity.pdbx_description
1 polymer ?
#
loop_
_entity_poly.entity_id
_entity_poly.type
_entity_poly.pdbx_seq_one_letter_code
_entity_poly.pdbx_strand_id
1 'polypeptide(L)'
;MSDYIKLNRRILEWEWYSDINTKTLFLHMLLKANWKDGRFQGTEIPRGSFVSSISKLSEETGLTERKVRTALEHLKTTGEVTSKSSSKFTVFTIKNYCCYQSTDTQNDKQATGDRQASDRRPTTIEEGKKEKRKEKDIKDIVDTPRRKTAGTTTDFSEDSFEMQCVNSLVQSCLRQFPGAKVPATAAEKSEWCVHVERMKRLDGRSEADIQEALQFAINDPFWQSNIRSTKKLREKFETLLLQARRPKRPEAKKAASGFHNLEEHGYDYDKIMWDIVNGG
;
A
#
# COMPACT_ATOMS: atom_id res chain seq x y z
N MET A 1 27.11 22.28 11.17
CA MET A 1 26.69 20.87 11.08
C MET A 1 26.98 20.36 9.68
N SER A 2 27.30 19.08 9.54
CA SER A 2 27.47 18.44 8.22
C SER A 2 26.12 17.83 7.78
N ASP A 3 25.39 18.57 6.95
CA ASP A 3 24.08 18.16 6.43
C ASP A 3 24.25 17.23 5.22
N TYR A 4 24.49 15.94 5.49
CA TYR A 4 24.57 14.89 4.47
C TYR A 4 23.62 13.74 4.79
N ILE A 5 23.07 13.11 3.74
CA ILE A 5 22.34 11.85 3.85
C ILE A 5 23.28 10.68 3.50
N LYS A 6 23.20 9.57 4.24
CA LYS A 6 23.87 8.33 3.84
C LYS A 6 23.07 7.66 2.73
N LEU A 7 23.73 7.31 1.62
CA LEU A 7 23.15 6.50 0.55
C LEU A 7 23.93 5.19 0.42
N ASN A 8 23.22 4.06 0.40
CA ASN A 8 23.83 2.75 0.23
C ASN A 8 24.15 2.51 -1.25
N ARG A 9 25.34 1.97 -1.57
CA ARG A 9 25.77 1.66 -2.94
C ARG A 9 24.81 0.71 -3.68
N ARG A 10 24.02 -0.10 -2.96
CA ARG A 10 22.93 -0.92 -3.53
C ARG A 10 21.88 -0.13 -4.32
N ILE A 11 21.80 1.20 -4.15
CA ILE A 11 20.95 2.05 -5.01
C ILE A 11 21.35 1.95 -6.50
N LEU A 12 22.59 1.58 -6.81
CA LEU A 12 23.05 1.32 -8.20
C LEU A 12 22.47 0.04 -8.80
N GLU A 13 22.11 -0.93 -7.96
CA GLU A 13 21.55 -2.25 -8.33
C GLU A 13 20.01 -2.25 -8.34
N TRP A 14 19.40 -1.11 -7.98
CA TRP A 14 17.96 -0.95 -7.85
C TRP A 14 17.27 -0.80 -9.21
N GLU A 15 16.14 -1.49 -9.37
CA GLU A 15 15.35 -1.59 -10.61
C GLU A 15 15.17 -0.24 -11.35
N TRP A 16 14.80 0.80 -10.60
CA TRP A 16 14.50 2.13 -11.13
C TRP A 16 15.71 3.07 -11.21
N TYR A 17 16.93 2.61 -10.91
CA TYR A 17 18.15 3.42 -11.09
C TYR A 17 18.44 3.71 -12.57
N SER A 18 17.99 2.82 -13.44
CA SER A 18 18.03 2.96 -14.90
C SER A 18 17.10 4.06 -15.43
N ASP A 19 15.88 4.20 -14.89
CA ASP A 19 14.96 5.29 -15.26
C ASP A 19 15.38 6.61 -14.60
N ILE A 20 15.77 7.56 -15.45
CA ILE A 20 16.23 8.89 -15.06
C ILE A 20 15.15 9.62 -14.24
N ASN A 21 13.88 9.50 -14.61
CA ASN A 21 12.80 10.27 -13.98
C ASN A 21 12.53 9.74 -12.56
N THR A 22 12.38 8.42 -12.40
CA THR A 22 12.11 7.76 -11.11
C THR A 22 13.30 7.88 -10.16
N LYS A 23 14.54 7.70 -10.65
CA LYS A 23 15.75 7.95 -9.85
C LYS A 23 15.85 9.39 -9.38
N THR A 24 15.68 10.37 -10.28
CA THR A 24 15.80 11.79 -9.93
C THR A 24 14.76 12.18 -8.89
N LEU A 25 13.51 11.75 -9.06
CA LEU A 25 12.47 11.98 -8.07
C LEU A 25 12.82 11.32 -6.73
N PHE A 26 13.25 10.06 -6.71
CA PHE A 26 13.56 9.35 -5.46
C PHE A 26 14.73 9.98 -4.69
N LEU A 27 15.79 10.39 -5.38
CA LEU A 27 16.91 11.11 -4.77
C LEU A 27 16.47 12.46 -4.18
N HIS A 28 15.64 13.21 -4.91
CA HIS A 28 15.04 14.45 -4.40
C HIS A 28 14.18 14.22 -3.15
N MET A 29 13.36 13.17 -3.16
CA MET A 29 12.55 12.78 -2.00
C MET A 29 13.42 12.41 -0.79
N LEU A 30 14.52 11.66 -0.99
CA LEU A 30 15.46 11.28 0.07
C LEU A 30 16.14 12.49 0.72
N LEU A 31 16.45 13.52 -0.06
CA LEU A 31 16.99 14.80 0.42
C LEU A 31 15.93 15.64 1.15
N LYS A 32 14.67 15.63 0.68
CA LYS A 32 13.56 16.42 1.25
C LYS A 32 12.91 15.78 2.49
N ALA A 33 13.13 14.49 2.73
CA ALA A 33 12.57 13.77 3.87
C ALA A 33 13.16 14.22 5.22
N ASN A 34 12.30 14.41 6.23
CA ASN A 34 12.72 14.92 7.54
C ASN A 34 13.68 13.95 8.24
N TRP A 35 14.82 14.46 8.74
CA TRP A 35 15.82 13.67 9.47
C TRP A 35 15.43 13.34 10.91
N LYS A 36 14.42 14.02 11.45
CA LYS A 36 13.80 13.82 12.78
C LYS A 36 12.29 13.99 12.68
N ASP A 37 11.55 13.53 13.69
CA ASP A 37 10.12 13.79 13.79
C ASP A 37 9.84 15.29 13.92
N GLY A 38 8.74 15.74 13.30
CA GLY A 38 8.31 17.13 13.31
C GLY A 38 6.78 17.25 13.30
N ARG A 39 6.29 18.49 13.27
CA ARG A 39 4.85 18.79 13.17
C ARG A 39 4.60 19.80 12.07
N PHE A 40 3.53 19.61 11.31
CA PHE A 40 3.09 20.53 10.27
C PHE A 40 1.57 20.68 10.33
N GLN A 41 1.08 21.91 10.49
CA GLN A 41 -0.36 22.22 10.60
C GLN A 41 -1.13 21.31 11.58
N GLY A 42 -0.53 21.03 12.75
CA GLY A 42 -1.10 20.18 13.79
C GLY A 42 -1.02 18.66 13.54
N THR A 43 -0.48 18.22 12.40
CA THR A 43 -0.23 16.80 12.08
C THR A 43 1.22 16.44 12.40
N GLU A 44 1.44 15.27 13.02
CA GLU A 44 2.79 14.75 13.26
C GLU A 44 3.36 14.12 11.99
N ILE A 45 4.60 14.47 11.67
CA ILE A 45 5.33 14.01 10.50
C ILE A 45 6.58 13.28 10.99
N PRO A 46 6.61 11.95 10.92
CA PRO A 46 7.75 11.19 11.41
C PRO A 46 8.98 11.39 10.52
N ARG A 47 10.14 11.01 11.08
CA ARG A 47 11.41 10.86 10.36
C ARG A 47 11.22 10.01 9.09
N GLY A 48 11.78 10.47 7.97
CA GLY A 48 11.61 9.84 6.65
C GLY A 48 10.35 10.27 5.90
N SER A 49 9.55 11.18 6.47
CA SER A 49 8.38 11.78 5.81
C SER A 49 8.56 13.26 5.54
N PHE A 50 7.81 13.79 4.57
CA PHE A 50 7.74 15.22 4.26
C PHE A 50 6.39 15.58 3.61
N VAL A 51 6.05 16.87 3.61
CA VAL A 51 4.86 17.40 2.93
C VAL A 51 5.22 17.91 1.54
N SER A 52 4.44 17.55 0.53
CA SER A 52 4.53 18.17 -0.81
C SER A 52 3.25 17.95 -1.61
N SER A 53 3.16 18.58 -2.77
CA SER A 53 2.18 18.27 -3.83
C SER A 53 2.88 17.73 -5.07
N ILE A 54 2.12 17.19 -6.02
CA ILE A 54 2.64 16.73 -7.32
C ILE A 54 3.22 17.92 -8.09
N SER A 55 2.51 19.06 -8.12
CA SER A 55 2.96 20.30 -8.76
C SER A 55 4.25 20.83 -8.11
N LYS A 56 4.34 20.81 -6.77
CA LYS A 56 5.55 21.24 -6.06
C LYS A 56 6.75 20.32 -6.35
N LEU A 57 6.53 19.00 -6.46
CA LEU A 57 7.59 18.06 -6.88
C LEU A 57 7.97 18.26 -8.36
N SER A 58 7.02 18.62 -9.23
CA SER A 58 7.24 18.95 -10.64
C SER A 58 8.12 20.19 -10.80
N GLU A 59 7.81 21.27 -10.07
CA GLU A 59 8.62 22.49 -9.98
C GLU A 59 10.05 22.20 -9.50
N GLU A 60 10.20 21.46 -8.40
CA GLU A 60 11.50 21.23 -7.76
C GLU A 60 12.42 20.27 -8.53
N THR A 61 11.85 19.32 -9.29
CA THR A 61 12.63 18.34 -10.06
C THR A 61 12.77 18.67 -11.54
N GLY A 62 12.06 19.69 -12.04
CA GLY A 62 11.97 20.01 -13.47
C GLY A 62 11.25 18.93 -14.31
N LEU A 63 10.69 17.90 -13.69
CA LEU A 63 9.91 16.87 -14.36
C LEU A 63 8.48 17.36 -14.58
N THR A 64 7.87 17.03 -15.72
CA THR A 64 6.43 17.31 -15.91
C THR A 64 5.59 16.50 -14.91
N GLU A 65 4.44 17.03 -14.47
CA GLU A 65 3.63 16.33 -13.47
C GLU A 65 3.23 14.90 -13.88
N ARG A 66 3.10 14.61 -15.20
CA ARG A 66 2.84 13.26 -15.71
C ARG A 66 4.01 12.32 -15.38
N LYS A 67 5.25 12.76 -15.61
CA LYS A 67 6.46 12.01 -15.23
C LYS A 67 6.55 11.82 -13.71
N VAL A 68 6.19 12.83 -12.92
CA VAL A 68 6.14 12.73 -11.45
C VAL A 68 5.10 11.69 -11.01
N ARG A 69 3.91 11.65 -11.62
CA ARG A 69 2.87 10.64 -11.33
C ARG A 69 3.37 9.22 -11.63
N THR A 70 3.91 8.98 -12.83
CA THR A 70 4.45 7.66 -13.22
C THR A 70 5.62 7.23 -12.32
N ALA A 71 6.55 8.13 -12.01
CA ALA A 71 7.63 7.85 -11.06
C ALA A 71 7.08 7.50 -9.66
N LEU A 72 6.08 8.23 -9.14
CA LEU A 72 5.44 7.90 -7.87
C LEU A 72 4.72 6.54 -7.91
N GLU A 73 4.17 6.11 -9.05
CA GLU A 73 3.56 4.78 -9.23
C GLU A 73 4.62 3.67 -9.17
N HIS A 74 5.76 3.84 -9.83
CA HIS A 74 6.90 2.92 -9.72
C HIS A 74 7.39 2.77 -8.27
N LEU A 75 7.59 3.88 -7.56
CA LEU A 75 8.04 3.91 -6.16
C LEU A 75 7.02 3.31 -5.18
N LYS A 76 5.72 3.41 -5.49
CA LYS A 76 4.64 2.76 -4.71
C LYS A 76 4.56 1.26 -4.98
N THR A 77 4.77 0.85 -6.23
CA THR A 77 4.69 -0.55 -6.67
C THR A 77 5.82 -1.39 -6.08
N THR A 78 7.05 -0.86 -6.07
CA THR A 78 8.19 -1.44 -5.34
C THR A 78 8.10 -1.25 -3.83
N GLY A 79 7.27 -0.31 -3.38
CA GLY A 79 7.00 -0.07 -1.95
C GLY A 79 8.02 0.81 -1.25
N GLU A 80 8.97 1.42 -1.97
CA GLU A 80 9.93 2.41 -1.45
C GLU A 80 9.24 3.66 -0.89
N VAL A 81 8.12 4.08 -1.49
CA VAL A 81 7.38 5.28 -1.11
C VAL A 81 5.92 4.97 -0.80
N THR A 82 5.38 5.66 0.20
CA THR A 82 3.93 5.76 0.44
C THR A 82 3.49 7.22 0.44
N SER A 83 2.22 7.46 0.09
CA SER A 83 1.61 8.80 0.11
C SER A 83 0.29 8.75 0.86
N LYS A 84 0.12 9.60 1.87
CA LYS A 84 -1.16 9.82 2.57
C LYS A 84 -1.66 11.22 2.20
N SER A 85 -2.75 11.30 1.45
CA SER A 85 -3.42 12.57 1.12
C SER A 85 -4.36 12.96 2.26
N SER A 86 -4.23 14.18 2.75
CA SER A 86 -5.17 14.84 3.67
C SER A 86 -5.94 15.93 2.91
N SER A 87 -6.96 16.52 3.54
CA SER A 87 -7.79 17.59 2.95
C SER A 87 -7.03 18.87 2.60
N LYS A 88 -5.82 19.06 3.15
CA LYS A 88 -4.98 20.26 2.96
C LYS A 88 -3.63 20.00 2.29
N PHE A 89 -3.10 18.78 2.35
CA PHE A 89 -1.76 18.46 1.87
C PHE A 89 -1.53 16.94 1.75
N THR A 90 -0.48 16.53 1.02
CA THR A 90 -0.06 15.14 0.92
C THR A 90 1.25 14.92 1.67
N VAL A 91 1.26 13.91 2.54
CA VAL A 91 2.48 13.45 3.23
C VAL A 91 3.07 12.28 2.44
N PHE A 92 4.28 12.45 1.95
CA PHE A 92 5.08 11.36 1.38
C PHE A 92 5.96 10.77 2.49
N THR A 93 6.08 9.44 2.53
CA THR A 93 6.87 8.70 3.52
C THR A 93 7.72 7.67 2.80
N ILE A 94 9.03 7.76 2.99
CA ILE A 94 10.01 6.83 2.41
C ILE A 94 10.15 5.64 3.37
N LYS A 95 9.78 4.44 2.92
CA LYS A 95 9.98 3.23 3.72
C LYS A 95 11.47 2.96 3.88
N ASN A 96 11.83 2.31 4.98
CA ASN A 96 13.21 1.98 5.33
C ASN A 96 14.17 3.20 5.45
N TYR A 97 13.69 4.45 5.49
CA TYR A 97 14.53 5.64 5.71
C TYR A 97 15.37 5.51 6.99
N CYS A 98 14.80 4.97 8.07
CA CYS A 98 15.54 4.64 9.29
C CYS A 98 16.66 3.61 9.03
N CYS A 99 16.44 2.59 8.20
CA CYS A 99 17.47 1.61 7.85
C CYS A 99 18.64 2.23 7.04
N TYR A 100 18.38 3.30 6.28
CA TYR A 100 19.43 4.04 5.56
C TYR A 100 20.15 5.08 6.42
N GLN A 101 19.46 5.69 7.41
CA GLN A 101 20.00 6.75 8.28
C GLN A 101 20.20 6.34 9.74
N SER A 102 20.19 5.04 10.05
CA SER A 102 20.63 4.56 11.37
C SER A 102 22.13 4.81 11.50
N THR A 103 22.51 5.45 12.60
CA THR A 103 23.85 5.29 13.13
C THR A 103 23.96 3.86 13.61
N ASP A 104 24.74 3.03 12.90
CA ASP A 104 25.42 1.91 13.55
C ASP A 104 26.18 2.51 14.73
N THR A 105 25.58 2.36 15.91
CA THR A 105 26.21 2.73 17.15
C THR A 105 27.10 1.53 17.48
N GLN A 106 28.27 1.48 16.84
CA GLN A 106 29.34 0.67 17.39
C GLN A 106 29.50 1.12 18.84
N ASN A 107 29.43 0.15 19.75
CA ASN A 107 29.70 0.36 21.16
C ASN A 107 31.16 0.81 21.31
N ASP A 108 31.40 2.12 21.33
CA ASP A 108 32.51 2.67 22.08
C ASP A 108 31.95 3.53 23.21
N LYS A 109 31.87 2.87 24.38
CA LYS A 109 31.77 3.56 25.65
C LYS A 109 33.12 4.22 25.93
N GLN A 110 33.27 5.49 25.58
CA GLN A 110 34.27 6.32 26.25
C GLN A 110 33.68 7.65 26.68
N ALA A 111 33.67 7.87 28.00
CA ALA A 111 33.14 9.05 28.65
C ALA A 111 34.26 10.06 28.89
N THR A 112 34.18 11.19 28.21
CA THR A 112 34.79 12.50 28.54
C THR A 112 34.06 13.52 27.64
N GLY A 113 33.69 14.73 28.05
CA GLY A 113 34.06 15.51 29.23
C GLY A 113 34.12 16.96 28.75
N ASP A 114 33.17 17.79 29.19
CA ASP A 114 33.08 19.25 29.04
C ASP A 114 33.33 19.92 27.67
N ARG A 115 32.29 20.61 27.15
CA ARG A 115 32.34 22.07 26.86
C ARG A 115 30.95 22.68 26.58
N GLN A 116 30.88 24.00 26.75
CA GLN A 116 29.64 24.78 26.92
C GLN A 116 29.05 25.34 25.59
N ALA A 117 27.93 26.06 25.73
CA ALA A 117 27.26 26.91 24.72
C ALA A 117 28.20 27.99 24.09
N SER A 118 27.85 28.74 23.04
CA SER A 118 26.57 29.11 22.40
C SER A 118 26.72 29.11 20.84
N ASP A 119 25.70 29.24 19.98
CA ASP A 119 24.86 30.44 19.82
C ASP A 119 23.52 30.20 19.07
N ARG A 120 22.69 31.25 18.97
CA ARG A 120 21.25 31.20 18.68
C ARG A 120 20.83 31.60 17.26
N ARG A 121 19.95 30.76 16.67
CA ARG A 121 18.68 31.12 15.97
C ARG A 121 18.77 31.86 14.60
N PRO A 122 17.63 32.01 13.87
CA PRO A 122 16.45 31.14 13.72
C PRO A 122 16.06 30.88 12.24
N THR A 123 15.20 29.91 11.92
CA THR A 123 13.72 30.04 11.78
C THR A 123 13.18 28.66 11.35
N THR A 124 11.95 28.17 11.57
CA THR A 124 10.69 28.62 12.21
C THR A 124 9.74 27.39 12.19
N ILE A 125 8.85 27.03 13.13
CA ILE A 125 8.45 27.44 14.50
C ILE A 125 7.73 26.20 15.12
N GLU A 126 7.40 26.12 16.42
CA GLU A 126 8.21 25.89 17.64
C GLU A 126 7.35 24.89 18.50
N GLU A 127 7.71 24.56 19.75
CA GLU A 127 6.98 23.59 20.61
C GLU A 127 5.79 24.19 21.39
N GLY A 128 4.91 23.33 21.93
CA GLY A 128 3.94 23.69 22.98
C GLY A 128 3.53 22.50 23.87
N LYS A 129 3.90 22.55 25.17
CA LYS A 129 3.38 21.69 26.27
C LYS A 129 2.02 22.28 26.74
N LYS A 130 1.09 21.62 27.44
CA LYS A 130 1.00 20.43 28.32
C LYS A 130 -0.53 20.10 28.37
N GLU A 131 -1.02 18.86 28.45
CA GLU A 131 -1.36 18.15 29.71
C GLU A 131 -1.92 16.73 29.40
N LYS A 132 -2.01 15.87 30.42
CA LYS A 132 -2.40 14.46 30.30
C LYS A 132 -3.91 14.25 30.32
N ARG A 133 -4.43 13.37 29.46
CA ARG A 133 -5.45 12.35 29.82
C ARG A 133 -5.29 11.12 28.90
N LYS A 134 -5.59 9.94 29.45
CA LYS A 134 -5.40 8.63 28.80
C LYS A 134 -6.67 8.24 28.04
N GLU A 135 -6.52 7.57 26.90
CA GLU A 135 -7.03 6.21 26.66
C GLU A 135 -6.12 5.55 25.60
N LYS A 136 -6.21 4.24 25.41
CA LYS A 136 -5.22 3.43 24.68
C LYS A 136 -5.42 3.46 23.17
N ASP A 137 -4.33 3.34 22.43
CA ASP A 137 -4.12 2.17 21.57
C ASP A 137 -2.61 1.89 21.40
N ILE A 138 -2.24 0.61 21.44
CA ILE A 138 -0.84 0.16 21.40
C ILE A 138 -0.57 -0.60 20.11
N LYS A 139 0.27 0.03 19.27
CA LYS A 139 1.35 -0.52 18.44
C LYS A 139 1.11 -1.78 17.60
N ASP A 140 1.30 -1.57 16.29
CA ASP A 140 2.30 -2.23 15.42
C ASP A 140 2.71 -3.69 15.67
N ILE A 141 2.72 -4.46 14.58
CA ILE A 141 3.87 -5.23 14.01
C ILE A 141 3.36 -5.72 12.64
N VAL A 142 3.71 -5.08 11.52
CA VAL A 142 4.97 -5.23 10.76
C VAL A 142 5.33 -6.71 10.51
N ASP A 143 4.91 -7.26 9.37
CA ASP A 143 5.40 -8.56 8.89
C ASP A 143 6.25 -8.37 7.63
N THR A 144 7.58 -8.36 7.84
CA THR A 144 8.61 -8.35 6.80
C THR A 144 9.69 -9.36 7.23
N PRO A 145 10.15 -10.27 6.36
CA PRO A 145 10.57 -11.59 6.83
C PRO A 145 12.04 -11.68 7.22
N ARG A 146 12.36 -12.03 8.49
CA ARG A 146 13.63 -12.70 8.82
C ARG A 146 13.69 -13.38 10.20
N ARG A 147 13.61 -14.71 10.22
CA ARG A 147 14.59 -15.64 10.82
C ARG A 147 14.02 -17.06 10.89
N LYS A 148 14.82 -18.05 10.47
CA LYS A 148 14.65 -19.43 10.94
C LYS A 148 14.82 -19.40 12.47
N THR A 149 13.74 -19.62 13.20
CA THR A 149 13.75 -19.90 14.63
C THR A 149 13.03 -21.22 14.82
N ALA A 150 13.74 -22.22 15.36
CA ALA A 150 13.14 -23.50 15.69
C ALA A 150 12.20 -23.32 16.88
N GLY A 151 11.09 -24.08 16.92
CA GLY A 151 10.25 -24.20 18.11
C GLY A 151 8.94 -23.41 18.11
N THR A 152 8.09 -23.60 17.09
CA THR A 152 6.64 -23.79 17.32
C THR A 152 6.09 -24.61 16.16
N THR A 153 6.07 -25.94 16.31
CA THR A 153 5.22 -26.81 15.50
C THR A 153 3.78 -26.60 15.96
N THR A 154 3.07 -25.65 15.35
CA THR A 154 1.61 -25.64 15.38
C THR A 154 1.15 -26.82 14.54
N ASP A 155 0.95 -27.95 15.21
CA ASP A 155 0.43 -29.17 14.61
C ASP A 155 -1.07 -28.96 14.35
N PHE A 156 -1.37 -28.27 13.24
CA PHE A 156 -2.74 -28.04 12.80
C PHE A 156 -3.33 -29.37 12.38
N SER A 157 -4.11 -29.98 13.27
CA SER A 157 -4.92 -31.17 12.97
C SER A 157 -5.68 -30.97 11.65
N GLU A 158 -5.80 -32.03 10.86
CA GLU A 158 -6.45 -31.96 9.53
C GLU A 158 -7.91 -31.47 9.63
N ASP A 159 -8.56 -31.73 10.77
CA ASP A 159 -9.92 -31.30 11.09
C ASP A 159 -10.01 -29.87 11.66
N SER A 160 -8.89 -29.18 11.91
CA SER A 160 -8.90 -27.84 12.51
C SER A 160 -9.57 -26.81 11.58
N PHE A 161 -10.30 -25.85 12.16
CA PHE A 161 -11.01 -24.80 11.42
C PHE A 161 -10.13 -24.04 10.41
N GLU A 162 -8.88 -23.77 10.79
CA GLU A 162 -7.88 -23.13 9.95
C GLU A 162 -7.55 -23.99 8.71
N MET A 163 -7.38 -25.30 8.90
CA MET A 163 -7.10 -26.25 7.84
C MET A 163 -8.30 -26.44 6.90
N GLN A 164 -9.52 -26.46 7.44
CA GLN A 164 -10.75 -26.45 6.66
C GLN A 164 -10.84 -25.20 5.76
N CYS A 165 -10.60 -24.01 6.33
CA CYS A 165 -10.58 -22.75 5.57
C CYS A 165 -9.53 -22.76 4.44
N VAL A 166 -8.31 -23.24 4.73
CA VAL A 166 -7.24 -23.37 3.75
C VAL A 166 -7.61 -24.35 2.64
N ASN A 167 -8.10 -25.54 2.99
CA ASN A 167 -8.52 -26.55 2.02
C ASN A 167 -9.64 -26.04 1.10
N SER A 168 -10.66 -25.36 1.64
CA SER A 168 -11.73 -24.76 0.83
C SER A 168 -11.20 -23.71 -0.15
N LEU A 169 -10.27 -22.84 0.28
CA LEU A 169 -9.66 -21.82 -0.57
C LEU A 169 -8.78 -22.43 -1.67
N VAL A 170 -7.97 -23.45 -1.32
CA VAL A 170 -7.11 -24.19 -2.26
C VAL A 170 -7.96 -24.90 -3.32
N GLN A 171 -9.03 -25.59 -2.91
CA GLN A 171 -9.97 -26.25 -3.84
C GLN A 171 -10.65 -25.26 -4.80
N SER A 172 -11.09 -24.10 -4.29
CA SER A 172 -11.63 -23.02 -5.15
C SER A 172 -10.60 -22.54 -6.17
N CYS A 173 -9.34 -22.34 -5.74
CA CYS A 173 -8.26 -21.88 -6.61
C CYS A 173 -7.92 -22.87 -7.73
N LEU A 174 -7.91 -24.18 -7.42
CA LEU A 174 -7.66 -25.27 -8.38
C LEU A 174 -8.84 -25.48 -9.34
N ARG A 175 -10.09 -25.34 -8.86
CA ARG A 175 -11.30 -25.46 -9.70
C ARG A 175 -11.31 -24.42 -10.83
N GLN A 176 -10.86 -23.19 -10.55
CA GLN A 176 -10.73 -22.14 -11.56
C GLN A 176 -9.54 -22.33 -12.50
N PHE A 177 -8.41 -22.82 -11.97
CA PHE A 177 -7.17 -22.97 -12.72
C PHE A 177 -6.36 -24.16 -12.16
N PRO A 178 -6.38 -25.33 -12.81
CA PRO A 178 -5.71 -26.54 -12.30
C PRO A 178 -4.20 -26.38 -12.08
N GLY A 179 -3.53 -25.51 -12.85
CA GLY A 179 -2.11 -25.18 -12.68
C GLY A 179 -1.81 -24.10 -11.64
N ALA A 180 -2.72 -23.84 -10.69
CA ALA A 180 -2.55 -22.76 -9.72
C ALA A 180 -1.37 -23.03 -8.77
N LYS A 181 -0.56 -22.00 -8.53
CA LYS A 181 0.48 -22.02 -7.49
C LYS A 181 -0.18 -21.88 -6.11
N VAL A 182 -0.60 -23.01 -5.55
CA VAL A 182 -1.24 -23.12 -4.23
C VAL A 182 -0.56 -24.22 -3.39
N PRO A 183 -0.64 -24.18 -2.05
CA PRO A 183 -0.14 -25.22 -1.17
C PRO A 183 -0.63 -26.62 -1.54
N ALA A 184 0.30 -27.52 -1.85
CA ALA A 184 0.00 -28.93 -2.09
C ALA A 184 0.24 -29.76 -0.83
N THR A 185 1.34 -29.49 -0.13
CA THR A 185 1.77 -30.23 1.06
C THR A 185 1.13 -29.70 2.35
N ALA A 186 1.03 -30.56 3.38
CA ALA A 186 0.55 -30.16 4.70
C ALA A 186 1.41 -29.03 5.32
N ALA A 187 2.72 -29.04 5.07
CA ALA A 187 3.64 -28.00 5.53
C ALA A 187 3.32 -26.63 4.91
N GLU A 188 3.13 -26.54 3.59
CA GLU A 188 2.73 -25.29 2.92
C GLU A 188 1.33 -24.83 3.35
N LYS A 189 0.41 -25.77 3.58
CA LYS A 189 -0.93 -25.45 4.12
C LYS A 189 -0.84 -24.90 5.54
N SER A 190 0.11 -25.36 6.36
CA SER A 190 0.33 -24.83 7.72
C SER A 190 0.70 -23.34 7.71
N GLU A 191 1.50 -22.88 6.74
CA GLU A 191 1.81 -21.44 6.60
C GLU A 191 0.54 -20.62 6.30
N TRP A 192 -0.38 -21.17 5.51
CA TRP A 192 -1.66 -20.54 5.23
C TRP A 192 -2.61 -20.61 6.44
N CYS A 193 -2.53 -21.66 7.27
CA CYS A 193 -3.29 -21.79 8.52
C CYS A 193 -2.87 -20.73 9.55
N VAL A 194 -1.57 -20.43 9.66
CA VAL A 194 -1.05 -19.34 10.53
C VAL A 194 -1.70 -17.99 10.21
N HIS A 195 -2.06 -17.71 8.96
CA HIS A 195 -2.79 -16.48 8.64
C HIS A 195 -4.24 -16.47 9.18
N VAL A 196 -4.90 -17.63 9.27
CA VAL A 196 -6.25 -17.78 9.84
C VAL A 196 -6.20 -17.76 11.38
N GLU A 197 -5.21 -18.42 12.00
CA GLU A 197 -4.96 -18.34 13.45
C GLU A 197 -4.74 -16.89 13.89
N ARG A 198 -3.95 -16.11 13.12
CA ARG A 198 -3.76 -14.68 13.38
C ARG A 198 -5.05 -13.86 13.23
N MET A 199 -5.98 -14.22 12.35
CA MET A 199 -7.29 -13.55 12.25
C MET A 199 -8.14 -13.77 13.49
N LYS A 200 -8.11 -14.97 14.06
CA LYS A 200 -8.76 -15.28 15.34
C LYS A 200 -8.09 -14.55 16.51
N ARG A 201 -6.76 -14.69 16.62
CA ARG A 201 -5.98 -14.28 17.81
C ARG A 201 -5.60 -12.81 17.85
N LEU A 202 -5.17 -12.22 16.73
CA LEU A 202 -4.69 -10.83 16.68
C LEU A 202 -5.77 -9.87 16.20
N ASP A 203 -6.55 -10.28 15.19
CA ASP A 203 -7.59 -9.42 14.61
C ASP A 203 -8.95 -9.56 15.32
N GLY A 204 -9.04 -10.46 16.31
CA GLY A 204 -10.23 -10.66 17.16
C GLY A 204 -11.48 -11.13 16.42
N ARG A 205 -11.34 -11.83 15.28
CA ARG A 205 -12.48 -12.22 14.44
C ARG A 205 -13.05 -13.58 14.86
N SER A 206 -14.37 -13.71 14.81
CA SER A 206 -15.01 -15.00 15.07
C SER A 206 -14.83 -15.95 13.88
N GLU A 207 -14.86 -17.25 14.15
CA GLU A 207 -14.81 -18.29 13.11
C GLU A 207 -15.97 -18.15 12.12
N ALA A 208 -17.17 -17.77 12.61
CA ALA A 208 -18.33 -17.50 11.77
C ALA A 208 -18.09 -16.34 10.79
N ASP A 209 -17.52 -15.21 11.25
CA ASP A 209 -17.22 -14.09 10.34
C ASP A 209 -16.14 -14.47 9.31
N ILE A 210 -15.13 -15.24 9.72
CA ILE A 210 -14.05 -15.75 8.84
C ILE A 210 -14.64 -16.66 7.75
N GLN A 211 -15.52 -17.58 8.12
CA GLN A 211 -16.19 -18.49 7.20
C GLN A 211 -17.14 -17.74 6.25
N GLU A 212 -17.90 -16.75 6.75
CA GLU A 212 -18.78 -15.91 5.93
C GLU A 212 -17.99 -15.13 4.87
N ALA A 213 -16.91 -14.45 5.27
CA ALA A 213 -16.05 -13.70 4.37
C ALA A 213 -15.33 -14.60 3.35
N LEU A 214 -14.90 -15.80 3.76
CA LEU A 214 -14.30 -16.81 2.88
C LEU A 214 -15.31 -17.33 1.85
N GLN A 215 -16.53 -17.66 2.29
CA GLN A 215 -17.58 -18.18 1.40
C GLN A 215 -18.02 -17.12 0.39
N PHE A 216 -18.13 -15.86 0.81
CA PHE A 216 -18.37 -14.73 -0.09
C PHE A 216 -17.22 -14.56 -1.10
N ALA A 217 -15.97 -14.59 -0.64
CA ALA A 217 -14.80 -14.52 -1.52
C ALA A 217 -14.71 -15.66 -2.55
N ILE A 218 -15.17 -16.86 -2.20
CA ILE A 218 -15.19 -18.03 -3.10
C ILE A 218 -16.34 -17.97 -4.11
N ASN A 219 -17.49 -17.41 -3.73
CA ASN A 219 -18.71 -17.41 -4.56
C ASN A 219 -18.85 -16.18 -5.47
N ASP A 220 -18.31 -15.03 -5.08
CA ASP A 220 -18.41 -13.79 -5.85
C ASP A 220 -17.37 -13.76 -7.00
N PRO A 221 -17.78 -13.61 -8.28
CA PRO A 221 -16.85 -13.67 -9.41
C PRO A 221 -15.72 -12.63 -9.39
N PHE A 222 -15.97 -11.45 -8.80
CA PHE A 222 -14.94 -10.43 -8.66
C PHE A 222 -13.94 -10.83 -7.58
N TRP A 223 -14.40 -11.22 -6.39
CA TRP A 223 -13.49 -11.59 -5.29
C TRP A 223 -12.77 -12.92 -5.52
N GLN A 224 -13.40 -13.88 -6.20
CA GLN A 224 -12.85 -15.20 -6.45
C GLN A 224 -11.54 -15.14 -7.27
N SER A 225 -11.43 -14.18 -8.18
CA SER A 225 -10.18 -13.90 -8.92
C SER A 225 -9.10 -13.19 -8.09
N ASN A 226 -9.51 -12.40 -7.08
CA ASN A 226 -8.62 -11.56 -6.27
C ASN A 226 -8.11 -12.23 -4.98
N ILE A 227 -8.92 -13.09 -4.36
CA ILE A 227 -8.60 -13.76 -3.09
C ILE A 227 -8.02 -15.14 -3.38
N ARG A 228 -6.71 -15.16 -3.68
CA ARG A 228 -5.95 -16.36 -4.05
C ARG A 228 -5.03 -16.89 -2.95
N SER A 229 -5.15 -16.39 -1.72
CA SER A 229 -4.39 -16.84 -0.53
C SER A 229 -5.05 -16.39 0.78
N THR A 230 -4.81 -17.10 1.88
CA THR A 230 -5.32 -16.69 3.22
C THR A 230 -4.72 -15.36 3.69
N LYS A 231 -3.51 -15.01 3.23
CA LYS A 231 -2.96 -13.66 3.42
C LYS A 231 -3.83 -12.58 2.79
N LYS A 232 -4.28 -12.78 1.53
CA LYS A 232 -5.17 -11.82 0.85
C LYS A 232 -6.58 -11.82 1.43
N LEU A 233 -7.07 -12.97 1.91
CA LEU A 233 -8.31 -13.05 2.70
C LEU A 233 -8.23 -12.13 3.93
N ARG A 234 -7.16 -12.25 4.73
CA ARG A 234 -6.92 -11.39 5.90
C ARG A 234 -6.85 -9.90 5.53
N GLU A 235 -6.07 -9.55 4.50
CA GLU A 235 -5.93 -8.15 4.03
C GLU A 235 -7.23 -7.52 3.51
N LYS A 236 -8.20 -8.33 3.06
CA LYS A 236 -9.48 -7.85 2.50
C LYS A 236 -10.71 -8.19 3.35
N PHE A 237 -10.48 -8.80 4.51
CA PHE A 237 -11.52 -9.38 5.36
C PHE A 237 -12.68 -8.43 5.65
N GLU A 238 -12.40 -7.20 6.11
CA GLU A 238 -13.45 -6.24 6.44
C GLU A 238 -14.27 -5.83 5.22
N THR A 239 -13.63 -5.70 4.06
CA THR A 239 -14.32 -5.36 2.81
C THR A 239 -15.20 -6.50 2.34
N LEU A 240 -14.72 -7.75 2.45
CA LEU A 240 -15.50 -8.95 2.15
C LEU A 240 -16.72 -9.07 3.06
N LEU A 241 -16.54 -8.95 4.37
CA LEU A 241 -17.63 -9.08 5.34
C LEU A 241 -18.67 -7.95 5.19
N LEU A 242 -18.22 -6.71 4.99
CA LEU A 242 -19.11 -5.57 4.71
C LEU A 242 -19.86 -5.70 3.38
N GLN A 243 -19.33 -6.42 2.40
CA GLN A 243 -20.00 -6.64 1.11
C GLN A 243 -20.93 -7.86 1.14
N ALA A 244 -20.54 -8.95 1.83
CA ALA A 244 -21.37 -10.11 2.08
C ALA A 244 -22.68 -9.73 2.80
N ARG A 245 -22.57 -8.85 3.80
CA ARG A 245 -23.69 -8.36 4.62
C ARG A 245 -24.51 -7.22 3.98
N ARG A 246 -24.21 -6.81 2.75
CA ARG A 246 -25.06 -5.81 2.05
C ARG A 246 -26.41 -6.44 1.75
N PRO A 247 -27.53 -5.76 2.07
CA PRO A 247 -28.83 -6.21 1.60
C PRO A 247 -28.80 -6.22 0.06
N LYS A 248 -29.15 -7.37 -0.54
CA LYS A 248 -29.35 -7.45 -1.99
C LYS A 248 -30.38 -6.40 -2.37
N ARG A 249 -29.99 -5.39 -3.16
CA ARG A 249 -30.98 -4.50 -3.79
C ARG A 249 -31.91 -5.38 -4.61
N PRO A 250 -33.23 -5.13 -4.61
CA PRO A 250 -34.13 -5.70 -5.61
C PRO A 250 -33.53 -5.40 -6.98
N GLU A 251 -33.55 -6.39 -7.88
CA GLU A 251 -33.08 -6.19 -9.24
C GLU A 251 -33.92 -5.09 -9.88
N ALA A 252 -33.32 -3.90 -10.02
CA ALA A 252 -33.92 -2.81 -10.76
C ALA A 252 -34.04 -3.30 -12.20
N LYS A 253 -35.27 -3.63 -12.63
CA LYS A 253 -35.59 -3.97 -14.01
C LYS A 253 -34.88 -2.97 -14.90
N LYS A 254 -34.02 -3.45 -15.81
CA LYS A 254 -33.25 -2.59 -16.72
C LYS A 254 -34.25 -1.69 -17.45
N ALA A 255 -34.31 -0.41 -17.04
CA ALA A 255 -34.93 0.61 -17.87
C ALA A 255 -34.13 0.61 -19.17
N ALA A 256 -34.82 0.42 -20.31
CA ALA A 256 -34.18 0.44 -21.60
C ALA A 256 -33.46 1.79 -21.76
N SER A 257 -32.13 1.76 -21.75
CA SER A 257 -31.31 2.95 -21.85
C SER A 257 -31.56 3.59 -23.21
N GLY A 258 -32.21 4.76 -23.21
CA GLY A 258 -32.71 5.51 -24.38
C GLY A 258 -31.66 6.03 -25.36
N PHE A 259 -30.49 5.38 -25.43
CA PHE A 259 -29.42 5.61 -26.40
C PHE A 259 -29.55 4.74 -27.66
N HIS A 260 -30.56 3.86 -27.75
CA HIS A 260 -30.82 3.03 -28.95
C HIS A 260 -31.83 3.64 -29.93
N ASN A 261 -32.39 4.82 -29.63
CA ASN A 261 -33.28 5.56 -30.53
C ASN A 261 -32.55 6.77 -31.16
N LEU A 262 -31.34 6.53 -31.69
CA LEU A 262 -30.78 7.42 -32.69
C LEU A 262 -31.13 6.80 -34.04
N GLU A 263 -32.09 7.40 -34.75
CA GLU A 263 -32.37 6.99 -36.13
C GLU A 263 -31.08 7.13 -36.95
N GLU A 264 -30.73 6.11 -37.72
CA GLU A 264 -29.74 6.26 -38.78
C GLU A 264 -30.32 7.22 -39.83
N HIS A 265 -30.06 8.52 -39.64
CA HIS A 265 -30.05 9.46 -40.76
C HIS A 265 -28.89 9.03 -41.65
N GLY A 266 -29.20 8.11 -42.58
CA GLY A 266 -28.33 7.71 -43.67
C GLY A 266 -28.08 8.90 -44.57
N TYR A 267 -27.11 9.73 -44.19
CA TYR A 267 -26.57 10.75 -45.07
C TYR A 267 -25.93 10.04 -46.25
N ASP A 268 -26.53 10.23 -47.42
CA ASP A 268 -25.97 9.80 -48.70
C ASP A 268 -24.73 10.66 -49.00
N TYR A 269 -23.60 10.22 -48.43
CA TYR A 269 -22.31 10.89 -48.58
C TYR A 269 -21.85 10.90 -50.04
N ASP A 270 -22.23 9.91 -50.85
CA ASP A 270 -21.92 9.90 -52.28
C ASP A 270 -22.67 11.03 -53.00
N LYS A 271 -23.95 11.24 -52.70
CA LYS A 271 -24.70 12.40 -53.21
C LYS A 271 -24.13 13.74 -52.75
N ILE A 272 -23.80 13.87 -51.47
CA ILE A 272 -23.19 15.12 -50.93
C ILE A 272 -21.86 15.41 -51.62
N MET A 273 -21.01 14.39 -51.83
CA MET A 273 -19.74 14.54 -52.54
C MET A 273 -19.93 14.81 -54.05
N TRP A 274 -20.96 14.24 -54.67
CA TRP A 274 -21.30 14.50 -56.07
C TRP A 274 -21.75 15.94 -56.31
N ASP A 275 -22.60 16.48 -55.44
CA ASP A 275 -23.05 17.89 -55.48
C ASP A 275 -21.86 18.85 -55.25
N ILE A 276 -20.93 18.53 -54.33
CA ILE A 276 -19.71 19.33 -54.08
C ILE A 276 -18.77 19.36 -55.28
N VAL A 277 -18.66 18.26 -56.03
CA VAL A 277 -17.72 18.15 -57.17
C VAL A 277 -18.28 18.74 -58.46
N ASN A 278 -19.61 18.73 -58.65
CA ASN A 278 -20.24 19.11 -59.93
C ASN A 278 -21.15 20.35 -59.86
N GLY A 279 -21.37 20.93 -58.67
CA GLY A 279 -22.28 22.05 -58.43
C GLY A 279 -21.62 23.43 -58.36
N GLY A 280 -20.77 23.79 -59.33
CA GLY A 280 -20.07 25.08 -59.41
C GLY A 280 -20.14 25.72 -60.79
#